data_AF-A0A535PEF1-F1
#
_entry.id   AF-A0A535PEF1-F1
#
_cell.length_a   1.000
_cell.length_b   1.000
_cell.length_c   1.000
_cell.angle_alpha   90.00
_cell.angle_beta   90.00
_cell.angle_gamma   90.00
#
_symmetry.space_group_name_H-M   'P 1'
#
loop_
_entity.id
_entity.type
_entity.pdbx_description
1 polymer ?
#
loop_
_entity_poly.entity_id
_entity_poly.type
_entity_poly.pdbx_seq_one_letter_code
_entity_poly.pdbx_strand_id
1 'polypeptide(L)'
;MEERSEEQVITRLFDLENSGQAAQRAELTGERFLSLIQDPDNGLGYVFQHGLDETEGVEVPEGTEFWEYETWDEAQRAYAQLLEEDRRAGELIDVDSDEGIGDSETGGAEVRDRYSASDEDPLIEEEDSTGDQTDQVV
;
A
#
# COMPACT_ATOMS: atom_id res chain seq x y z
N MET A 1 -4.81 11.27 -38.90
CA MET A 1 -5.07 10.63 -37.60
C MET A 1 -6.57 10.52 -37.48
N GLU A 2 -7.11 9.40 -37.02
CA GLU A 2 -8.45 9.41 -36.43
C GLU A 2 -8.25 9.68 -34.95
N GLU A 3 -8.59 10.90 -34.53
CA GLU A 3 -8.64 11.26 -33.11
C GLU A 3 -9.68 10.35 -32.44
N ARG A 4 -9.24 9.41 -31.60
CA ARG A 4 -10.16 8.59 -30.81
C ARG A 4 -10.88 9.53 -29.84
N SER A 5 -12.21 9.48 -29.82
CA SER A 5 -13.00 10.17 -28.80
C SER A 5 -12.49 9.81 -27.40
N GLU A 6 -12.51 10.75 -26.46
CA GLU A 6 -12.03 10.53 -25.09
C GLU A 6 -12.69 9.31 -24.42
N GLU A 7 -14.00 9.13 -24.61
CA GLU A 7 -14.76 7.93 -24.22
C GLU A 7 -14.15 6.62 -24.76
N GLN A 8 -13.72 6.59 -26.03
CA GLN A 8 -13.09 5.42 -26.67
C GLN A 8 -11.66 5.17 -26.16
N VAL A 9 -11.02 6.15 -25.53
CA VAL A 9 -9.77 5.95 -24.78
C VAL A 9 -10.10 5.42 -23.39
N ILE A 10 -11.04 6.03 -22.68
CA ILE A 10 -11.45 5.66 -21.32
C ILE A 10 -11.96 4.20 -21.24
N THR A 11 -12.89 3.79 -22.11
CA THR A 11 -13.37 2.39 -22.17
C THR A 11 -12.24 1.40 -22.45
N ARG A 12 -11.24 1.79 -23.27
CA ARG A 12 -10.05 0.97 -23.52
C ARG A 12 -9.13 0.90 -22.30
N LEU A 13 -8.98 1.99 -21.52
CA LEU A 13 -8.18 1.98 -20.28
C LEU A 13 -8.85 1.11 -19.20
N PHE A 14 -10.18 1.16 -19.07
CA PHE A 14 -10.93 0.23 -18.22
C PHE A 14 -10.77 -1.24 -18.64
N ASP A 15 -10.83 -1.56 -19.94
CA ASP A 15 -10.60 -2.92 -20.46
C ASP A 15 -9.17 -3.42 -20.19
N LEU A 16 -8.17 -2.55 -20.35
CA LEU A 16 -6.76 -2.86 -20.03
C LEU A 16 -6.55 -3.07 -18.52
N GLU A 17 -7.14 -2.24 -17.66
CA GLU A 17 -7.07 -2.41 -16.20
C GLU A 17 -7.74 -3.71 -15.75
N ASN A 18 -8.99 -3.96 -16.15
CA ASN A 18 -9.74 -5.16 -15.78
C ASN A 18 -9.10 -6.45 -16.33
N SER A 19 -8.37 -6.36 -17.45
CA SER A 19 -7.54 -7.44 -17.99
C SER A 19 -6.23 -7.67 -17.22
N GLY A 20 -5.92 -6.87 -16.20
CA GLY A 20 -4.67 -6.94 -15.44
C GLY A 20 -3.44 -6.42 -16.19
N GLN A 21 -3.63 -5.51 -17.16
CA GLN A 21 -2.54 -4.92 -17.96
C GLN A 21 -2.05 -3.55 -17.41
N ALA A 22 -2.60 -3.08 -16.29
CA ALA A 22 -2.00 -2.01 -15.52
C ALA A 22 -0.68 -2.49 -14.88
N ALA A 23 0.42 -1.78 -15.12
CA ALA A 23 1.73 -2.12 -14.55
C ALA A 23 1.85 -1.72 -13.08
N GLN A 24 1.15 -0.65 -12.69
CA GLN A 24 0.98 -0.18 -11.32
C GLN A 24 -0.44 0.35 -11.15
N ARG A 25 -0.99 0.19 -9.94
CA ARG A 25 -2.29 0.70 -9.51
C ARG A 25 -2.19 1.10 -8.05
N ALA A 26 -2.73 2.26 -7.72
CA ALA A 26 -2.84 2.79 -6.37
C ALA A 26 -4.31 3.10 -6.06
N GLU A 27 -4.70 2.90 -4.80
CA GLU A 27 -6.03 3.26 -4.30
C GLU A 27 -5.96 4.64 -3.65
N LEU A 28 -6.97 5.47 -3.91
CA LEU A 28 -7.10 6.83 -3.40
C LEU A 28 -8.39 6.96 -2.57
N THR A 29 -8.38 7.88 -1.60
CA THR A 29 -9.52 8.11 -0.71
C THR A 29 -10.76 8.56 -1.48
N GLY A 30 -11.94 8.15 -0.99
CA GLY A 30 -13.20 8.38 -1.70
C GLY A 30 -13.37 7.46 -2.92
N GLU A 31 -12.95 6.20 -2.81
CA GLU A 31 -13.21 5.14 -3.80
C GLU A 31 -12.69 5.47 -5.20
N ARG A 32 -11.52 6.13 -5.26
CA ARG A 32 -10.80 6.49 -6.48
C ARG A 32 -9.58 5.60 -6.67
N PHE A 33 -9.09 5.51 -7.90
CA PHE A 33 -7.87 4.78 -8.25
C PHE A 33 -7.00 5.61 -9.18
N LEU A 34 -5.68 5.39 -9.09
CA LEU A 34 -4.69 5.92 -10.02
C LEU A 34 -3.89 4.74 -10.60
N SER A 35 -3.95 4.56 -11.91
CA SER A 35 -3.34 3.44 -12.62
C SER A 35 -2.37 3.91 -13.70
N LEU A 36 -1.32 3.11 -13.91
CA LEU A 36 -0.30 3.31 -14.93
C LEU A 36 -0.35 2.14 -15.92
N ILE A 37 -0.75 2.43 -17.15
CA ILE A 37 -1.10 1.43 -18.18
C ILE A 37 -0.26 1.68 -19.43
N GLN A 38 0.36 0.64 -20.00
CA GLN A 38 0.97 0.73 -21.33
C GLN A 38 0.02 0.12 -22.36
N ASP A 39 -0.33 0.85 -23.41
CA ASP A 39 -1.15 0.29 -24.48
C ASP A 39 -0.29 -0.61 -25.40
N PRO A 40 -0.62 -1.91 -25.57
CA PRO A 40 0.22 -2.85 -26.30
C PRO A 40 0.12 -2.72 -27.82
N ASP A 41 -0.91 -2.04 -28.36
CA ASP A 41 -1.08 -1.82 -29.79
C ASP A 41 -0.23 -0.64 -30.30
N ASN A 42 -0.10 0.43 -29.51
CA ASN A 42 0.55 1.68 -29.90
C ASN A 42 1.87 1.95 -29.14
N GLY A 43 2.10 1.30 -27.99
CA GLY A 43 3.28 1.49 -27.14
C GLY A 43 3.23 2.71 -26.21
N LEU A 44 2.18 3.53 -26.34
CA LEU A 44 1.93 4.74 -25.55
C LEU A 44 1.76 4.41 -24.06
N GLY A 45 2.20 5.34 -23.20
CA GLY A 45 1.99 5.27 -21.77
C GLY A 45 0.79 6.12 -21.35
N TYR A 46 -0.08 5.57 -20.52
CA TYR A 46 -1.25 6.26 -19.98
C TYR A 46 -1.19 6.28 -18.46
N VAL A 47 -1.46 7.45 -17.89
CA VAL A 47 -1.88 7.58 -16.49
C VAL A 47 -3.39 7.76 -16.48
N PHE A 48 -4.08 6.96 -15.67
CA PHE A 48 -5.53 6.87 -15.65
C PHE A 48 -6.03 7.05 -14.22
N GLN A 49 -6.87 8.05 -13.98
CA GLN A 49 -7.54 8.29 -12.70
C GLN A 49 -9.04 8.08 -12.89
N HIS A 50 -9.68 7.33 -11.99
CA HIS A 50 -11.14 7.11 -12.06
C HIS A 50 -11.72 6.82 -10.67
N GLY A 51 -13.03 7.07 -10.51
CA GLY A 51 -13.80 6.56 -9.38
C GLY A 51 -14.13 5.06 -9.54
N LEU A 52 -14.75 4.48 -8.52
CA LEU A 52 -15.37 3.16 -8.59
C LEU A 52 -16.40 3.13 -9.72
N ASP A 53 -16.22 2.22 -10.67
CA ASP A 53 -17.24 1.93 -11.67
C ASP A 53 -18.33 1.04 -11.06
N GLU A 54 -19.38 1.67 -10.53
CA GLU A 54 -20.60 0.99 -10.08
C GLU A 54 -21.44 0.42 -11.26
N THR A 55 -21.07 0.69 -12.52
CA THR A 55 -21.93 0.51 -13.70
C THR A 55 -21.48 -0.61 -14.64
N GLU A 56 -20.40 -1.32 -14.34
CA GLU A 56 -19.80 -2.37 -15.18
C GLU A 56 -19.48 -1.87 -16.61
N GLY A 57 -18.97 -0.63 -16.72
CA GLY A 57 -18.56 0.02 -17.96
C GLY A 57 -19.70 0.61 -18.80
N VAL A 58 -20.89 0.78 -18.22
CA VAL A 58 -22.06 1.37 -18.91
C VAL A 58 -22.01 2.90 -18.90
N GLU A 59 -21.49 3.51 -17.83
CA GLU A 59 -21.28 4.96 -17.70
C GLU A 59 -19.85 5.22 -17.18
N VAL A 60 -19.26 6.37 -17.54
CA VAL A 60 -17.93 6.75 -17.03
C VAL A 60 -18.10 7.42 -15.66
N PRO A 61 -17.45 6.94 -14.58
CA PRO A 61 -17.62 7.52 -13.25
C PRO A 61 -17.11 8.96 -13.18
N GLU A 62 -17.74 9.79 -12.35
CA GLU A 62 -17.39 11.21 -12.22
C GLU A 62 -15.97 11.39 -11.66
N GLY A 63 -15.23 12.38 -12.20
CA GLY A 63 -13.81 12.55 -11.90
C GLY A 63 -12.87 11.57 -12.62
N THR A 64 -13.33 10.87 -13.67
CA THR A 64 -12.45 10.10 -14.55
C THR A 64 -11.61 11.04 -15.43
N GLU A 65 -10.29 10.98 -15.29
CA GLU A 65 -9.31 11.75 -16.07
C GLU A 65 -8.19 10.82 -16.60
N PHE A 66 -7.60 11.16 -17.74
CA PHE A 66 -6.47 10.42 -18.27
C PHE A 66 -5.43 11.34 -18.92
N TRP A 67 -4.17 10.94 -18.86
CA TRP A 67 -3.05 11.63 -19.48
C TRP A 67 -2.27 10.65 -20.37
N GLU A 68 -2.22 10.97 -21.66
CA GLU A 68 -1.49 10.23 -22.69
C GLU A 68 -0.06 10.76 -22.82
N TYR A 69 0.92 9.86 -22.92
CA TYR A 69 2.33 10.18 -23.08
C TYR A 69 2.94 9.39 -24.24
N GLU A 70 3.75 10.07 -25.06
CA GLU A 70 4.47 9.46 -26.19
C GLU A 70 5.43 8.34 -25.75
N THR A 71 5.92 8.38 -24.49
CA THR A 71 6.80 7.35 -23.94
C THR A 71 6.38 6.84 -22.56
N TRP A 72 6.70 5.57 -22.31
CA TRP A 72 6.52 4.92 -21.00
C TRP A 72 7.34 5.55 -19.86
N ASP A 73 8.48 6.17 -20.19
CA ASP A 73 9.33 6.84 -19.20
C ASP A 73 8.68 8.15 -18.71
N GLU A 74 7.99 8.87 -19.60
CA GLU A 74 7.20 10.06 -19.24
C GLU A 74 5.95 9.70 -18.43
N ALA A 75 5.22 8.65 -18.82
CA ALA A 75 4.07 8.17 -18.06
C ALA A 75 4.44 7.73 -16.63
N GLN A 76 5.53 6.97 -16.45
CA GLN A 76 6.05 6.60 -15.12
C GLN A 76 6.40 7.83 -14.27
N ARG A 77 7.03 8.86 -14.86
CA ARG A 77 7.36 10.10 -14.16
C ARG A 77 6.12 10.90 -13.78
N ALA A 78 5.11 10.95 -14.65
CA ALA A 78 3.84 11.61 -14.37
C ALA A 78 3.09 10.92 -13.23
N TYR A 79 2.93 9.59 -13.31
CA TYR A 79 2.35 8.75 -12.27
C TYR A 79 3.06 8.94 -10.93
N ALA A 80 4.39 8.88 -10.90
CA ALA A 80 5.17 9.06 -9.67
C ALA A 80 5.07 10.47 -9.06
N GLN A 81 4.85 11.51 -9.87
CA GLN A 81 4.60 12.86 -9.37
C GLN A 81 3.20 12.97 -8.77
N LEU A 82 2.16 12.55 -9.50
CA LEU A 82 0.76 12.56 -9.03
C LEU A 82 0.61 11.74 -7.74
N LEU A 83 1.16 10.53 -7.70
CA LEU A 83 1.16 9.66 -6.51
C LEU A 83 1.87 10.31 -5.30
N GLU A 84 2.90 11.13 -5.51
CA GLU A 84 3.55 11.87 -4.43
C GLU A 84 2.76 13.13 -4.02
N GLU A 85 1.99 13.74 -4.93
CA GLU A 85 1.05 14.82 -4.60
C GLU A 85 -0.16 14.30 -3.81
N ASP A 86 -0.80 13.21 -4.24
CA ASP A 86 -1.85 12.49 -3.50
C ASP A 86 -1.35 12.05 -2.10
N ARG A 87 -0.15 11.47 -2.01
CA ARG A 87 0.46 11.10 -0.71
C ARG A 87 0.69 12.31 0.20
N ARG A 88 1.06 13.47 -0.34
CA ARG A 88 1.23 14.72 0.42
C ARG A 88 -0.10 15.37 0.81
N ALA A 89 -1.16 15.17 0.03
CA ALA A 89 -2.52 15.59 0.36
C ALA A 89 -3.18 14.70 1.44
N GLY A 90 -2.70 13.46 1.60
CA GLY A 90 -3.34 12.44 2.42
C GLY A 90 -4.45 11.68 1.66
N GLU A 91 -4.42 11.74 0.33
CA GLU A 91 -5.39 11.08 -0.56
C GLU A 91 -4.95 9.67 -0.98
N LEU A 92 -3.66 9.31 -0.86
CA LEU A 92 -3.18 7.96 -1.13
C LEU A 92 -3.55 6.97 -0.01
N ILE A 93 -4.28 5.89 -0.34
CA ILE A 93 -4.44 4.72 0.53
C ILE A 93 -3.25 3.80 0.30
N ASP A 94 -2.28 3.89 1.22
CA ASP A 94 -1.03 3.15 1.16
C ASP A 94 -1.24 1.71 1.66
N VAL A 95 -1.54 0.78 0.75
CA VAL A 95 -1.91 -0.61 1.09
C VAL A 95 -0.77 -1.48 1.67
N ASP A 96 0.47 -0.98 1.68
CA ASP A 96 1.60 -1.60 2.39
C ASP A 96 1.73 -1.05 3.83
N SER A 97 1.02 0.03 4.17
CA SER A 97 0.87 0.54 5.53
C SER A 97 -0.13 -0.30 6.32
N ASP A 98 0.32 -1.50 6.72
CA ASP A 98 -0.23 -2.21 7.89
C ASP A 98 -0.33 -1.20 9.05
N GLU A 99 -1.54 -0.98 9.60
CA GLU A 99 -1.76 -0.03 10.70
C GLU A 99 -1.24 -0.62 12.01
N GLY A 100 0.09 -0.75 12.08
CA GLY A 100 0.85 -1.48 13.08
C GLY A 100 2.12 -0.73 13.46
N ILE A 101 2.33 -0.57 14.77
CA ILE A 101 3.53 0.05 15.37
C ILE A 101 3.64 1.58 15.15
N GLY A 102 2.54 2.27 15.45
CA GLY A 102 2.54 3.24 16.54
C GLY A 102 3.24 4.59 16.36
N ASP A 103 2.44 5.66 16.46
CA ASP A 103 2.92 7.00 16.78
C ASP A 103 3.77 6.96 18.06
N SER A 104 5.09 7.04 17.86
CA SER A 104 6.07 6.95 18.93
C SER A 104 6.41 8.36 19.40
N GLU A 105 5.49 8.97 20.17
CA GLU A 105 5.73 10.18 20.95
C GLU A 105 7.03 10.05 21.75
N THR A 106 8.15 10.45 21.14
CA THR A 106 9.48 10.39 21.77
C THR A 106 9.67 11.63 22.66
N GLY A 107 8.67 11.88 23.49
CA GLY A 107 8.62 12.95 24.49
C GLY A 107 9.57 12.62 25.63
N GLY A 108 10.80 13.12 25.55
CA GLY A 108 11.85 12.82 26.52
C GLY A 108 11.51 13.24 27.95
N ALA A 109 11.31 12.26 28.83
CA ALA A 109 11.17 12.45 30.27
C ALA A 109 12.48 12.04 30.99
N GLU A 110 13.29 13.02 31.38
CA GLU A 110 14.55 12.80 32.11
C GLU A 110 14.33 12.45 33.60
N VAL A 111 13.76 11.28 33.89
CA VAL A 111 13.44 10.84 35.26
C VAL A 111 14.70 10.37 36.02
N ARG A 112 15.50 11.33 36.51
CA ARG A 112 16.68 11.09 37.34
C ARG A 112 16.29 10.83 38.80
N ASP A 113 15.91 9.59 39.09
CA ASP A 113 15.71 9.12 40.46
C ASP A 113 16.94 8.42 41.05
N ARG A 114 17.16 8.63 42.36
CA ARG A 114 18.48 8.57 42.99
C ARG A 114 18.50 7.70 44.24
N TYR A 115 18.24 6.41 44.07
CA TYR A 115 18.35 5.42 45.14
C TYR A 115 19.11 4.17 44.71
N SER A 116 20.41 4.17 44.97
CA SER A 116 21.13 2.93 45.28
C SER A 116 20.88 2.60 46.75
N ALA A 117 20.32 1.43 47.03
CA ALA A 117 20.30 0.81 48.34
C ALA A 117 20.44 -0.70 48.14
N SER A 118 21.50 -1.28 48.71
CA SER A 118 21.73 -2.73 48.71
C SER A 118 21.14 -3.35 49.97
N ASP A 119 20.64 -4.58 49.82
CA ASP A 119 20.56 -5.70 50.77
C ASP A 119 20.00 -6.88 49.90
N GLU A 120 20.55 -8.08 49.78
CA GLU A 120 21.17 -8.99 50.77
C GLU A 120 20.08 -9.46 51.75
N ASP A 121 19.61 -10.71 51.83
CA ASP A 121 20.00 -12.04 51.31
C ASP A 121 18.73 -12.97 51.42
N PRO A 122 18.72 -14.33 51.31
CA PRO A 122 19.70 -15.29 50.81
C PRO A 122 19.14 -16.37 49.85
N LEU A 123 20.06 -17.22 49.38
CA LEU A 123 19.84 -18.50 48.70
C LEU A 123 19.10 -19.54 49.58
N ILE A 124 18.35 -20.45 48.95
CA ILE A 124 17.95 -21.76 49.52
C ILE A 124 18.39 -22.85 48.52
N GLU A 125 19.07 -23.89 49.00
CA GLU A 125 19.74 -24.93 48.20
C GLU A 125 19.46 -26.33 48.80
N GLU A 126 19.45 -27.38 47.96
CA GLU A 126 19.30 -28.82 48.31
C GLU A 126 17.93 -29.21 48.96
N GLU A 127 17.44 -30.46 49.05
CA GLU A 127 17.82 -31.87 48.77
C GLU A 127 16.51 -32.59 48.29
N ASP A 128 16.39 -33.75 47.61
CA ASP A 128 17.28 -34.78 47.06
C ASP A 128 16.64 -35.39 45.77
N SER A 129 17.35 -36.33 45.17
CA SER A 129 17.19 -37.17 43.97
C SER A 129 16.07 -38.23 44.00
N THR A 130 15.66 -38.70 42.80
CA THR A 130 15.34 -40.09 42.34
C THR A 130 14.51 -39.93 41.04
N GLY A 131 14.82 -40.54 39.88
CA GLY A 131 14.82 -41.98 39.59
C GLY A 131 13.37 -42.47 39.31
N ASP A 132 13.05 -43.34 38.35
CA ASP A 132 13.84 -44.04 37.33
C ASP A 132 12.91 -44.45 36.14
N GLN A 133 13.45 -45.19 35.17
CA GLN A 133 12.83 -45.64 33.90
C GLN A 133 11.48 -46.39 34.00
N THR A 134 10.62 -46.23 32.97
CA THR A 134 9.85 -47.25 32.20
C THR A 134 8.73 -46.53 31.42
N ASP A 135 8.70 -46.51 30.09
CA ASP A 135 8.46 -47.60 29.11
C ASP A 135 7.10 -48.32 29.27
N GLN A 136 6.20 -48.03 28.32
CA GLN A 136 5.26 -48.97 27.66
C GLN A 136 4.26 -49.79 28.51
N VAL A 137 2.95 -49.60 28.23
CA VAL A 137 2.03 -50.70 27.83
C VAL A 137 0.73 -50.19 27.18
N VAL A 138 0.36 -50.89 26.09
CA VAL A 138 -0.98 -51.14 25.49
C VAL A 138 -1.88 -49.96 25.08
#